data_AF-A0A1F2UU90-F1
#
_entry.id   AF-A0A1F2UU90-F1
#
_cell.length_a   1.000
_cell.length_b   1.000
_cell.length_c   1.000
_cell.angle_alpha   90.00
_cell.angle_beta   90.00
_cell.angle_gamma   90.00
#
_symmetry.space_group_name_H-M   'P 1'
#
loop_
_entity.id
_entity.type
_entity.pdbx_description
1 polymer ?
#
loop_
_entity_poly.entity_id
_entity_poly.type
_entity_poly.pdbx_seq_one_letter_code
_entity_poly.pdbx_strand_id
1 'polypeptide(L)'
;MGTIAALSIRIPSGRDTLDGDLRLPPDARGLVIFAHGSGSSRFSTRNRQVAEHLGVHGFATLLLDLLTPGEDAIDVRTREFRFDVGRLGIRVGAAAQWARGRAELSALSIGCFGASTGAAAALIAAADWPDAIAAVVSRGGRPDLAGEALPRVKAPTLLIVGGHDEQVIGLNRDAMRRLRAHVELAIVPGATHLFEEPGTLEQVEQLATGWFARFLPAPSRPAPAA
;
A
#
# COMPACT_ATOMS: atom_id res chain seq x y z
N MET A 1 0.51 23.77 7.69
CA MET A 1 -0.78 23.07 7.62
C MET A 1 -0.82 22.06 8.76
N GLY A 2 -1.86 22.07 9.59
CA GLY A 2 -1.95 21.19 10.76
C GLY A 2 -2.12 19.71 10.36
N THR A 3 -1.55 18.80 11.15
CA THR A 3 -1.70 17.36 10.95
C THR A 3 -3.17 16.95 11.06
N ILE A 4 -3.69 16.29 10.03
CA ILE A 4 -5.06 15.80 10.03
C ILE A 4 -5.14 14.57 10.93
N ALA A 5 -6.08 14.61 11.89
CA ALA A 5 -6.30 13.50 12.80
C ALA A 5 -6.77 12.25 12.05
N ALA A 6 -6.27 11.09 12.46
CA ALA A 6 -6.77 9.83 11.94
C ALA A 6 -8.12 9.47 12.56
N LEU A 7 -9.05 9.02 11.74
CA LEU A 7 -10.33 8.45 12.14
C LEU A 7 -10.20 6.93 12.16
N SER A 8 -10.41 6.31 13.31
CA SER A 8 -10.48 4.85 13.38
C SER A 8 -11.80 4.37 12.74
N ILE A 9 -11.69 3.38 11.88
CA ILE A 9 -12.77 2.85 11.07
C ILE A 9 -12.77 1.32 11.11
N ARG A 10 -13.92 0.74 10.74
CA ARG A 10 -14.10 -0.70 10.59
C ARG A 10 -14.49 -1.03 9.16
N ILE A 11 -13.81 -2.00 8.57
CA ILE A 11 -13.95 -2.39 7.16
C ILE A 11 -14.44 -3.83 7.09
N PRO A 12 -15.65 -4.08 6.56
CA PRO A 12 -16.11 -5.44 6.30
C PRO A 12 -15.24 -6.14 5.26
N SER A 13 -14.87 -7.39 5.54
CA SER A 13 -14.15 -8.27 4.61
C SER A 13 -14.74 -9.66 4.68
N GLY A 14 -15.79 -9.92 3.89
CA GLY A 14 -16.55 -11.16 3.98
C GLY A 14 -17.27 -11.26 5.33
N ARG A 15 -16.92 -12.26 6.15
CA ARG A 15 -17.45 -12.43 7.52
C ARG A 15 -16.61 -11.72 8.58
N ASP A 16 -15.43 -11.25 8.19
CA ASP A 16 -14.49 -10.59 9.10
C ASP A 16 -14.72 -9.07 9.08
N THR A 17 -14.20 -8.40 10.11
CA THR A 17 -14.10 -6.94 10.15
C THR A 17 -12.67 -6.57 10.47
N LEU A 18 -12.08 -5.72 9.62
CA LEU A 18 -10.72 -5.22 9.76
C LEU A 18 -10.75 -3.82 10.38
N ASP A 19 -9.79 -3.56 11.26
CA ASP A 19 -9.59 -2.23 11.81
C ASP A 19 -8.69 -1.41 10.88
N GLY A 20 -8.98 -0.12 10.78
CA GLY A 20 -8.14 0.80 10.03
C GLY A 20 -8.15 2.21 10.59
N ASP A 21 -7.14 2.99 10.22
CA ASP A 21 -7.01 4.41 10.54
C ASP A 21 -6.98 5.20 9.23
N LEU A 22 -8.04 5.99 9.00
CA LEU A 22 -8.23 6.83 7.82
C LEU A 22 -7.85 8.28 8.12
N ARG A 23 -6.95 8.86 7.32
CA ARG A 23 -6.71 10.31 7.27
C ARG A 23 -7.20 10.83 5.92
N LEU A 24 -8.08 11.83 5.94
CA LEU A 24 -8.70 12.40 4.75
C LEU A 24 -8.51 13.92 4.72
N PRO A 25 -7.57 14.45 3.90
CA PRO A 25 -7.50 15.87 3.63
C PRO A 25 -8.70 16.36 2.81
N PRO A 26 -9.18 17.62 3.03
CA PRO A 26 -10.32 18.17 2.31
C PRO A 26 -10.20 18.12 0.79
N ASP A 27 -9.00 18.36 0.27
CA ASP A 27 -8.69 18.36 -1.17
C ASP A 27 -7.81 17.15 -1.56
N ALA A 28 -8.12 15.97 -1.00
CA ALA A 28 -7.38 14.74 -1.32
C ALA A 28 -7.40 14.46 -2.83
N ARG A 29 -6.22 14.21 -3.41
CA ARG A 29 -6.07 13.87 -4.83
C ARG A 29 -6.26 12.38 -5.12
N GLY A 30 -6.05 11.55 -4.11
CA GLY A 30 -6.18 10.09 -4.21
C GLY A 30 -6.11 9.47 -2.82
N LEU A 31 -6.47 8.20 -2.74
CA LEU A 31 -6.38 7.40 -1.51
C LEU A 31 -5.25 6.38 -1.63
N VAL A 32 -4.36 6.33 -0.64
CA VAL A 32 -3.32 5.31 -0.55
C VAL A 32 -3.67 4.34 0.58
N ILE A 33 -3.90 3.07 0.23
CA ILE A 33 -4.16 1.98 1.18
C ILE A 33 -2.84 1.30 1.52
N PHE A 34 -2.53 1.22 2.81
CA PHE A 34 -1.30 0.60 3.31
C PHE A 34 -1.52 -0.86 3.66
N ALA A 35 -0.74 -1.74 3.03
CA ALA A 35 -0.62 -3.15 3.37
C ALA A 35 0.70 -3.35 4.15
N HIS A 36 0.59 -3.59 5.46
CA HIS A 36 1.77 -3.78 6.31
C HIS A 36 2.42 -5.15 6.07
N GLY A 37 3.68 -5.28 6.50
CA GLY A 37 4.40 -6.55 6.47
C GLY A 37 3.95 -7.50 7.57
N SER A 38 4.35 -8.76 7.46
CA SER A 38 4.05 -9.83 8.41
C SER A 38 4.47 -9.46 9.84
N GLY A 39 3.57 -9.66 10.81
CA GLY A 39 3.82 -9.31 12.21
C GLY A 39 3.87 -7.81 12.51
N SER A 40 3.48 -6.96 11.56
CA SER A 40 3.27 -5.53 11.76
C SER A 40 1.77 -5.22 11.86
N SER A 41 1.42 -3.94 11.95
CA SER A 41 0.04 -3.47 12.10
C SER A 41 -0.10 -2.05 11.54
N ARG A 42 -1.30 -1.50 11.59
CA ARG A 42 -1.60 -0.08 11.31
C ARG A 42 -0.81 0.89 12.21
N PHE A 43 -0.24 0.41 13.30
CA PHE A 43 0.60 1.20 14.22
C PHE A 43 2.09 1.25 13.84
N SER A 44 2.49 0.62 12.73
CA SER A 44 3.87 0.67 12.24
C SER A 44 4.39 2.10 12.11
N THR A 45 5.42 2.46 12.88
CA THR A 45 6.02 3.81 12.88
C THR A 45 6.44 4.24 11.48
N ARG A 46 7.08 3.33 10.72
CA ARG A 46 7.53 3.60 9.35
C ARG A 46 6.37 3.87 8.39
N ASN A 47 5.32 3.03 8.42
CA ASN A 47 4.17 3.24 7.54
C ASN A 47 3.38 4.50 7.92
N ARG A 48 3.29 4.81 9.22
CA ARG A 48 2.67 6.06 9.69
C ARG A 48 3.45 7.28 9.22
N GLN A 49 4.78 7.24 9.27
CA GLN A 49 5.63 8.31 8.77
C GLN A 49 5.41 8.54 7.26
N VAL A 50 5.43 7.46 6.46
CA VAL A 50 5.16 7.56 5.01
C VAL A 50 3.73 8.05 4.74
N ALA A 51 2.74 7.57 5.50
CA ALA A 51 1.36 8.03 5.36
C ALA A 51 1.19 9.51 5.71
N GLU A 52 1.84 9.99 6.77
CA GLU A 52 1.82 11.39 7.17
C GLU A 52 2.50 12.26 6.09
N HIS A 53 3.63 11.81 5.54
CA HIS A 53 4.29 12.48 4.43
C HIS A 53 3.38 12.58 3.19
N LEU A 54 2.73 11.49 2.80
CA LEU A 54 1.76 11.49 1.70
C LEU A 54 0.56 12.42 1.99
N GLY A 55 0.11 12.46 3.25
CA GLY A 55 -0.94 13.36 3.73
C GLY A 55 -0.59 14.83 3.55
N VAL A 56 0.63 15.22 3.92
CA VAL A 56 1.16 16.58 3.67
C VAL A 56 1.19 16.91 2.18
N HIS A 57 1.42 15.89 1.34
CA HIS A 57 1.39 16.02 -0.11
C HIS A 57 0.01 15.81 -0.72
N GLY A 58 -1.08 15.85 0.04
CA GLY A 58 -2.45 15.89 -0.49
C GLY A 58 -3.05 14.52 -0.85
N PHE A 59 -2.54 13.43 -0.29
CA PHE A 59 -3.19 12.11 -0.39
C PHE A 59 -3.97 11.78 0.88
N ALA A 60 -5.16 11.19 0.71
CA ALA A 60 -5.78 10.44 1.78
C ALA A 60 -4.99 9.15 2.03
N THR A 61 -4.95 8.69 3.27
CA THR A 61 -4.24 7.46 3.63
C THR A 61 -5.08 6.59 4.52
N LEU A 62 -5.09 5.29 4.23
CA LEU A 62 -5.78 4.29 5.02
C LEU A 62 -4.78 3.21 5.45
N LEU A 63 -4.46 3.15 6.75
CA LEU A 63 -3.65 2.08 7.32
C LEU A 63 -4.56 1.03 7.92
N LEU A 64 -4.35 -0.23 7.56
CA LEU A 64 -5.19 -1.35 7.97
C LEU A 64 -4.44 -2.30 8.88
N ASP A 65 -5.17 -3.02 9.72
CA ASP A 65 -4.74 -4.34 10.17
C ASP A 65 -5.29 -5.39 9.20
N LEU A 66 -4.39 -6.15 8.58
CA LEU A 66 -4.77 -7.18 7.63
C LEU A 66 -5.16 -8.49 8.31
N LEU A 67 -4.99 -8.60 9.63
CA LEU A 67 -5.50 -9.68 10.47
C LEU A 67 -6.54 -9.12 11.43
N THR A 68 -7.56 -9.91 11.74
CA THR A 68 -8.47 -9.56 12.83
C THR A 68 -7.75 -9.71 14.19
N PRO A 69 -8.22 -9.05 15.26
CA PRO A 69 -7.61 -9.24 16.59
C PRO A 69 -7.56 -10.70 17.05
N GLY A 70 -8.59 -11.49 16.70
CA GLY A 70 -8.63 -12.92 17.02
C GLY A 70 -7.60 -13.75 16.25
N GLU A 71 -7.38 -13.41 14.97
CA GLU A 71 -6.35 -14.05 14.16
C GLU A 71 -4.95 -13.67 14.61
N ASP A 72 -4.70 -12.39 14.89
CA ASP A 72 -3.39 -11.92 15.34
C ASP A 72 -2.97 -12.63 16.64
N ALA A 73 -3.90 -12.82 17.58
CA ALA A 73 -3.66 -13.55 18.83
C ALA A 73 -3.24 -15.02 18.61
N ILE A 74 -3.70 -15.65 17.52
CA ILE A 74 -3.30 -17.01 17.14
C ILE A 74 -1.95 -16.96 16.40
N ASP A 75 -1.85 -16.05 15.43
CA ASP A 75 -0.76 -15.89 14.48
C ASP A 75 0.56 -15.49 15.12
N VAL A 76 0.52 -14.78 16.26
CA VAL A 76 1.71 -14.53 17.10
C VAL A 76 2.43 -15.83 17.46
N ARG A 77 1.70 -16.95 17.61
CA ARG A 77 2.26 -18.28 17.92
C ARG A 77 2.42 -19.16 16.69
N THR A 78 1.42 -19.19 15.82
CA THR A 78 1.36 -20.16 14.70
C THR A 78 2.00 -19.65 13.42
N ARG A 79 2.01 -18.32 13.22
CA ARG A 79 2.42 -17.64 11.99
C ARG A 79 1.63 -18.08 10.75
N GLU A 80 0.47 -18.69 10.93
CA GLU A 80 -0.28 -19.31 9.84
C GLU A 80 -0.96 -18.29 8.91
N PHE A 81 -1.29 -17.09 9.40
CA PHE A 81 -2.04 -16.09 8.64
C PHE A 81 -1.13 -15.03 8.03
N ARG A 82 -0.05 -14.61 8.72
CA ARG A 82 0.84 -13.53 8.25
C ARG A 82 1.59 -13.84 6.95
N PHE A 83 1.61 -15.10 6.51
CA PHE A 83 2.25 -15.53 5.27
C PHE A 83 1.26 -15.98 4.19
N ASP A 84 -0.04 -16.01 4.49
CA ASP A 84 -1.10 -16.26 3.50
C ASP A 84 -1.36 -14.98 2.67
N VAL A 85 -0.44 -14.69 1.75
CA VAL A 85 -0.50 -13.49 0.89
C VAL A 85 -1.76 -13.44 0.03
N GLY A 86 -2.38 -14.60 -0.29
CA GLY A 86 -3.65 -14.66 -1.00
C GLY A 86 -4.78 -14.07 -0.16
N ARG A 87 -4.91 -14.52 1.09
CA ARG A 87 -5.86 -13.96 2.05
C ARG A 87 -5.62 -12.47 2.30
N LEU A 88 -4.37 -12.08 2.51
CA LEU A 88 -4.01 -10.68 2.73
C LEU A 88 -4.38 -9.82 1.50
N GLY A 89 -4.17 -10.34 0.28
CA GLY A 89 -4.57 -9.67 -0.96
C GLY A 89 -6.08 -9.47 -1.07
N ILE A 90 -6.88 -10.47 -0.70
CA ILE A 90 -8.34 -10.34 -0.64
C ILE A 90 -8.77 -9.21 0.30
N ARG A 91 -8.09 -9.07 1.44
CA ARG A 91 -8.39 -8.04 2.44
C ARG A 91 -8.02 -6.63 1.98
N VAL A 92 -6.90 -6.47 1.27
CA VAL A 92 -6.56 -5.21 0.62
C VAL A 92 -7.61 -4.85 -0.44
N GLY A 93 -8.05 -5.81 -1.25
CA GLY A 93 -9.14 -5.62 -2.21
C GLY A 93 -10.46 -5.23 -1.56
N ALA A 94 -10.83 -5.87 -0.46
CA ALA A 94 -12.03 -5.54 0.31
C ALA A 94 -12.00 -4.09 0.82
N ALA A 95 -10.84 -3.61 1.30
CA ALA A 95 -10.68 -2.23 1.71
C ALA A 95 -10.80 -1.23 0.55
N ALA A 96 -10.26 -1.55 -0.63
CA ALA A 96 -10.44 -0.73 -1.83
C ALA A 96 -11.92 -0.64 -2.25
N GLN A 97 -12.63 -1.78 -2.25
CA GLN A 97 -14.06 -1.81 -2.58
C GLN A 97 -14.91 -1.06 -1.55
N TRP A 98 -14.61 -1.21 -0.26
CA TRP A 98 -15.23 -0.44 0.80
C TRP A 98 -15.04 1.06 0.61
N ALA A 99 -13.82 1.50 0.26
CA ALA A 99 -13.53 2.91 0.02
C ALA A 99 -14.33 3.46 -1.17
N ARG A 100 -14.44 2.71 -2.28
CA ARG A 100 -15.27 3.10 -3.43
C ARG A 100 -16.76 3.25 -3.09
N GLY A 101 -17.24 2.53 -2.09
CA GLY A 101 -18.62 2.61 -1.60
C GLY A 101 -18.91 3.80 -0.68
N ARG A 102 -17.89 4.56 -0.25
CA ARG A 102 -18.06 5.72 0.64
C ARG A 102 -18.11 7.02 -0.14
N ALA A 103 -19.13 7.84 0.12
CA ALA A 103 -19.37 9.07 -0.63
C ALA A 103 -18.17 10.04 -0.61
N GLU A 104 -17.47 10.11 0.52
CA GLU A 104 -16.31 10.98 0.71
C GLU A 104 -15.00 10.44 0.10
N LEU A 105 -14.97 9.18 -0.34
CA LEU A 105 -13.80 8.53 -0.95
C LEU A 105 -14.04 8.06 -2.39
N SER A 106 -15.29 7.97 -2.84
CA SER A 106 -15.67 7.31 -4.09
C SER A 106 -15.12 7.99 -5.34
N ALA A 107 -14.83 9.29 -5.27
CA ALA A 107 -14.22 10.06 -6.35
C ALA A 107 -12.69 9.95 -6.39
N LEU A 108 -12.05 9.37 -5.37
CA LEU A 108 -10.60 9.27 -5.27
C LEU A 108 -10.08 8.05 -6.03
N SER A 109 -9.08 8.26 -6.88
CA SER A 109 -8.26 7.16 -7.39
C SER A 109 -7.53 6.47 -6.24
N ILE A 110 -7.50 5.14 -6.24
CA ILE A 110 -6.92 4.36 -5.15
C ILE A 110 -5.57 3.79 -5.58
N GLY A 111 -4.54 4.02 -4.77
CA GLY A 111 -3.26 3.34 -4.85
C GLY A 111 -3.02 2.44 -3.64
N CYS A 112 -2.11 1.48 -3.77
CA CYS A 112 -1.68 0.63 -2.67
C CYS A 112 -0.19 0.83 -2.37
N PHE A 113 0.14 0.97 -1.09
CA PHE A 113 1.50 0.94 -0.59
C PHE A 113 1.71 -0.34 0.23
N GLY A 114 2.49 -1.28 -0.30
CA GLY A 114 2.80 -2.54 0.35
C GLY A 114 4.22 -2.57 0.90
N ALA A 115 4.38 -2.97 2.16
CA ALA A 115 5.69 -3.12 2.80
C ALA A 115 6.02 -4.59 3.06
N SER A 116 7.23 -5.04 2.72
CA SER A 116 7.64 -6.45 2.88
C SER A 116 6.63 -7.42 2.24
N THR A 117 6.07 -8.39 2.97
CA THR A 117 5.02 -9.30 2.48
C THR A 117 3.71 -8.59 2.09
N GLY A 118 3.43 -7.41 2.65
CA GLY A 118 2.31 -6.57 2.24
C GLY A 118 2.40 -6.11 0.78
N ALA A 119 3.60 -6.10 0.19
CA ALA A 119 3.76 -5.85 -1.24
C ALA A 119 3.13 -6.94 -2.12
N ALA A 120 3.25 -8.21 -1.72
CA ALA A 120 2.60 -9.31 -2.43
C ALA A 120 1.08 -9.18 -2.33
N ALA A 121 0.55 -8.87 -1.14
CA ALA A 121 -0.88 -8.63 -0.93
C ALA A 121 -1.40 -7.48 -1.81
N ALA A 122 -0.67 -6.36 -1.87
CA ALA A 122 -1.04 -5.23 -2.73
C ALA A 122 -1.05 -5.59 -4.23
N LEU A 123 -0.08 -6.38 -4.69
CA LEU A 123 -0.02 -6.85 -6.09
C LEU A 123 -1.11 -7.87 -6.42
N ILE A 124 -1.41 -8.79 -5.50
CA ILE A 124 -2.53 -9.73 -5.64
C ILE A 124 -3.84 -8.94 -5.75
N ALA A 125 -4.05 -7.96 -4.88
CA ALA A 125 -5.23 -7.12 -4.95
C ALA A 125 -5.30 -6.35 -6.29
N ALA A 126 -4.19 -5.79 -6.76
CA ALA A 126 -4.14 -5.07 -8.04
C ALA A 126 -4.39 -5.99 -9.26
N ALA A 127 -4.08 -7.27 -9.15
CA ALA A 127 -4.38 -8.27 -10.18
C ALA A 127 -5.84 -8.72 -10.18
N ASP A 128 -6.45 -8.86 -8.99
CA ASP A 128 -7.81 -9.36 -8.83
C ASP A 128 -8.88 -8.26 -8.96
N TRP A 129 -8.53 -7.01 -8.63
CA TRP A 129 -9.38 -5.82 -8.79
C TRP A 129 -8.70 -4.73 -9.62
N PRO A 130 -8.41 -4.99 -10.92
CA PRO A 130 -7.63 -4.08 -11.76
C PRO A 130 -8.30 -2.71 -11.98
N ASP A 131 -9.64 -2.63 -11.85
CA ASP A 131 -10.39 -1.37 -12.00
C ASP A 131 -10.55 -0.61 -10.68
N ALA A 132 -10.12 -1.19 -9.56
CA ALA A 132 -10.17 -0.55 -8.24
C ALA A 132 -8.82 0.03 -7.83
N ILE A 133 -7.70 -0.54 -8.27
CA ILE A 133 -6.35 -0.12 -7.87
C ILE A 133 -5.61 0.45 -9.08
N ALA A 134 -5.32 1.74 -9.02
CA ALA A 134 -4.72 2.51 -10.11
C ALA A 134 -3.19 2.54 -10.05
N ALA A 135 -2.56 2.33 -8.90
CA ALA A 135 -1.10 2.32 -8.76
C ALA A 135 -0.64 1.48 -7.56
N VAL A 136 0.55 0.89 -7.64
CA VAL A 136 1.16 0.13 -6.52
C VAL A 136 2.57 0.65 -6.25
N VAL A 137 2.91 0.80 -4.97
CA VAL A 137 4.28 0.98 -4.48
C VAL A 137 4.62 -0.18 -3.55
N SER A 138 5.75 -0.83 -3.78
CA SER A 138 6.30 -1.93 -2.97
C SER A 138 7.59 -1.47 -2.31
N ARG A 139 7.65 -1.41 -0.97
CA ARG A 139 8.85 -0.98 -0.22
C ARG A 139 9.50 -2.13 0.52
N GLY A 140 10.75 -2.44 0.15
CA GLY A 140 11.50 -3.60 0.68
C GLY A 140 10.67 -4.88 0.52
N GLY A 141 9.87 -4.94 -0.54
CA GLY A 141 8.78 -5.88 -0.66
C GLY A 141 9.23 -7.26 -1.11
N ARG A 142 8.33 -8.23 -0.93
CA ARG A 142 8.45 -9.59 -1.49
C ARG A 142 7.45 -9.81 -2.63
N PRO A 143 7.52 -9.03 -3.73
CA PRO A 143 6.57 -9.13 -4.84
C PRO A 143 6.62 -10.51 -5.51
N ASP A 144 7.72 -11.24 -5.39
CA ASP A 144 7.87 -12.63 -5.84
C ASP A 144 6.78 -13.55 -5.27
N LEU A 145 6.33 -13.30 -4.05
CA LEU A 145 5.27 -14.08 -3.40
C LEU A 145 3.89 -13.88 -4.03
N ALA A 146 3.69 -12.85 -4.86
CA ALA A 146 2.44 -12.68 -5.60
C ALA A 146 2.26 -13.72 -6.72
N GLY A 147 3.31 -14.48 -7.08
CA GLY A 147 3.20 -15.63 -7.97
C GLY A 147 2.49 -15.32 -9.29
N GLU A 148 1.46 -16.12 -9.61
CA GLU A 148 0.67 -15.99 -10.84
C GLU A 148 -0.22 -14.74 -10.91
N ALA A 149 -0.27 -13.94 -9.85
CA ALA A 149 -0.89 -12.62 -9.91
C ALA A 149 -0.03 -11.63 -10.72
N LEU A 150 1.31 -11.75 -10.69
CA LEU A 150 2.23 -10.78 -11.29
C LEU A 150 1.92 -10.49 -12.78
N PRO A 151 1.71 -11.48 -13.66
CA PRO A 151 1.42 -11.20 -15.07
C PRO A 151 0.04 -10.58 -15.32
N ARG A 152 -0.86 -10.60 -14.33
CA ARG A 152 -2.23 -10.05 -14.41
C ARG A 152 -2.32 -8.62 -13.88
N VAL A 153 -1.31 -8.13 -13.15
CA VAL A 153 -1.29 -6.75 -12.64
C VAL A 153 -1.32 -5.77 -13.81
N LYS A 154 -2.31 -4.87 -13.82
CA LYS A 154 -2.43 -3.76 -14.78
C LYS A 154 -1.97 -2.42 -14.22
N ALA A 155 -2.01 -2.26 -12.90
CA ALA A 155 -1.61 -1.03 -12.22
C ALA A 155 -0.10 -0.78 -12.37
N PRO A 156 0.31 0.44 -12.77
CA PRO A 156 1.71 0.85 -12.72
C PRO A 156 2.30 0.59 -11.33
N THR A 157 3.43 -0.10 -11.31
CA THR A 157 4.07 -0.58 -10.07
C THR A 157 5.47 -0.01 -9.89
N LEU A 158 5.74 0.59 -8.73
CA LEU A 158 7.09 0.97 -8.31
C LEU A 158 7.61 -0.01 -7.26
N LEU A 159 8.76 -0.62 -7.53
CA LEU A 159 9.48 -1.47 -6.58
C LEU A 159 10.63 -0.64 -5.97
N ILE A 160 10.63 -0.45 -4.65
CA ILE A 160 11.67 0.28 -3.91
C ILE A 160 12.41 -0.72 -3.03
N VAL A 161 13.72 -0.82 -3.19
CA VAL A 161 14.57 -1.77 -2.45
C VAL A 161 15.79 -1.06 -1.83
N GLY A 162 16.25 -1.56 -0.69
CA GLY A 162 17.46 -1.04 -0.05
C GLY A 162 18.72 -1.55 -0.75
N GLY A 163 19.71 -0.67 -0.94
CA GLY A 163 20.95 -0.98 -1.65
C GLY A 163 21.82 -2.05 -0.99
N HIS A 164 21.67 -2.27 0.32
CA HIS A 164 22.35 -3.32 1.08
C HIS A 164 21.49 -4.60 1.24
N ASP A 165 20.30 -4.65 0.64
CA ASP A 165 19.42 -5.82 0.66
C ASP A 165 19.50 -6.59 -0.67
N GLU A 166 20.69 -7.17 -0.94
CA GLU A 166 21.01 -7.84 -2.21
C GLU A 166 20.03 -8.95 -2.57
N GLN A 167 19.58 -9.71 -1.57
CA GLN A 167 18.59 -10.76 -1.77
C GLN A 167 17.26 -10.18 -2.26
N VAL A 168 16.74 -9.14 -1.60
CA VAL A 168 15.47 -8.53 -2.00
C VAL A 168 15.60 -7.78 -3.34
N ILE A 169 16.77 -7.23 -3.68
CA ILE A 169 17.05 -6.70 -5.02
C ILE A 169 16.86 -7.78 -6.08
N GLY A 170 17.44 -8.97 -5.89
CA GLY A 170 17.28 -10.11 -6.80
C GLY A 170 15.81 -10.50 -6.97
N LEU A 171 15.10 -10.68 -5.87
CA LEU A 171 13.68 -11.05 -5.87
C LEU A 171 12.78 -10.01 -6.55
N ASN A 172 13.07 -8.71 -6.38
CA ASN A 172 12.31 -7.64 -7.04
C ASN A 172 12.62 -7.57 -8.54
N ARG A 173 13.87 -7.80 -8.95
CA ARG A 173 14.22 -7.92 -10.38
C ARG A 173 13.51 -9.11 -11.03
N ASP A 174 13.37 -10.22 -10.31
CA ASP A 174 12.67 -11.41 -10.80
C ASP A 174 11.18 -11.16 -10.97
N ALA A 175 10.55 -10.52 -9.98
CA ALA A 175 9.15 -10.11 -10.10
C ALA A 175 8.92 -9.06 -11.20
N MET A 176 9.83 -8.09 -11.35
CA MET A 176 9.78 -7.07 -12.42
C MET A 176 9.73 -7.70 -13.81
N ARG A 177 10.47 -8.80 -14.07
CA ARG A 177 10.43 -9.51 -15.34
C ARG A 177 9.10 -10.21 -15.63
N ARG A 178 8.29 -10.46 -14.60
CA ARG A 178 6.97 -11.12 -14.71
C ARG A 178 5.81 -10.12 -14.82
N LEU A 179 6.01 -8.90 -14.35
CA LEU A 179 5.03 -7.81 -14.45
C LEU A 179 4.88 -7.38 -15.92
N ARG A 180 3.63 -7.24 -16.38
CA ARG A 180 3.31 -6.79 -17.75
C ARG A 180 2.90 -5.33 -17.82
N ALA A 181 2.47 -4.74 -16.70
CA ALA A 181 2.21 -3.32 -16.57
C ALA A 181 3.52 -2.50 -16.55
N HIS A 182 3.39 -1.18 -16.65
CA HIS A 182 4.51 -0.26 -16.42
C HIS A 182 5.13 -0.52 -15.04
N VAL A 183 6.43 -0.80 -14.99
CA VAL A 183 7.14 -1.11 -13.76
C VAL A 183 8.48 -0.40 -13.71
N GLU A 184 8.80 0.18 -12.55
CA GLU A 184 10.09 0.80 -12.27
C GLU A 184 10.69 0.18 -11.00
N LEU A 185 12.02 0.03 -10.96
CA LEU A 185 12.78 -0.42 -9.80
C LEU A 185 13.70 0.71 -9.33
N ALA A 186 13.49 1.19 -8.11
CA ALA A 186 14.33 2.17 -7.44
C ALA A 186 15.15 1.49 -6.34
N ILE A 187 16.46 1.71 -6.35
CA ILE A 187 17.38 1.23 -5.32
C ILE A 187 17.79 2.43 -4.46
N VAL A 188 17.54 2.37 -3.15
CA VAL A 188 17.93 3.41 -2.19
C VAL A 188 19.34 3.11 -1.68
N PRO A 189 20.37 3.90 -2.02
CA PRO A 189 21.75 3.62 -1.62
C PRO A 189 21.90 3.64 -0.09
N GLY A 190 22.71 2.74 0.44
CA GLY A 190 23.00 2.67 1.88
C GLY A 190 21.90 2.05 2.75
N ALA A 191 20.69 1.83 2.21
CA ALA A 191 19.56 1.31 2.97
C ALA A 191 19.60 -0.21 3.13
N THR A 192 19.30 -0.69 4.33
CA THR A 192 18.97 -2.11 4.60
C THR A 192 17.47 -2.38 4.43
N HIS A 193 17.02 -3.59 4.78
CA HIS A 193 15.65 -4.08 4.57
C HIS A 193 14.55 -3.13 5.08
N LEU A 194 14.80 -2.45 6.21
CA LEU A 194 13.80 -1.62 6.88
C LEU A 194 13.94 -0.12 6.61
N PHE A 195 14.99 0.31 5.89
CA PHE A 195 15.28 1.72 5.60
C PHE A 195 15.39 2.54 6.90
N GLU A 196 16.19 2.06 7.86
CA GLU A 196 16.39 2.70 9.17
C GLU A 196 17.60 3.64 9.19
N GLU A 197 18.45 3.56 8.17
CA GLU A 197 19.59 4.45 8.01
C GLU A 197 19.15 5.88 7.72
N PRO A 198 19.90 6.91 8.18
CA PRO A 198 19.51 8.29 8.02
C PRO A 198 19.21 8.68 6.56
N GLY A 199 18.04 9.29 6.31
CA GLY A 199 17.66 9.77 4.98
C GLY A 199 17.09 8.70 4.05
N THR A 200 17.06 7.43 4.45
CA THR A 200 16.63 6.35 3.55
C THR A 200 15.11 6.21 3.48
N LEU A 201 14.40 6.40 4.60
CA LEU A 201 12.94 6.40 4.59
C LEU A 201 12.38 7.67 3.92
N GLU A 202 13.05 8.80 4.05
CA GLU A 202 12.71 10.05 3.37
C GLU A 202 12.82 9.91 1.84
N GLN A 203 13.79 9.13 1.35
CA GLN A 203 13.87 8.79 -0.07
C GLN A 203 12.69 7.90 -0.50
N VAL A 204 12.28 6.92 0.32
CA VAL A 204 11.07 6.12 0.07
C VAL A 204 9.83 7.02 -0.02
N GLU A 205 9.69 7.97 0.90
CA GLU A 205 8.58 8.92 0.93
C GLU A 205 8.49 9.75 -0.36
N GLN A 206 9.62 10.30 -0.81
CA GLN A 206 9.70 11.08 -2.03
C GLN A 206 9.36 10.25 -3.27
N LEU A 207 9.93 9.04 -3.38
CA LEU A 207 9.66 8.11 -4.47
C LEU A 207 8.18 7.69 -4.52
N ALA A 208 7.60 7.33 -3.38
CA ALA A 208 6.19 6.95 -3.28
C ALA A 208 5.27 8.12 -3.64
N THR A 209 5.55 9.32 -3.13
CA THR A 209 4.80 10.55 -3.43
C THR A 209 4.82 10.85 -4.92
N GLY A 210 6.00 10.81 -5.55
CA GLY A 210 6.15 11.02 -6.98
C GLY A 210 5.38 9.99 -7.81
N TRP A 211 5.42 8.72 -7.41
CA TRP A 211 4.67 7.66 -8.08
C TRP A 211 3.17 7.88 -8.02
N PHE A 212 2.62 8.09 -6.83
CA PHE A 212 1.18 8.30 -6.67
C PHE A 212 0.73 9.62 -7.31
N ALA A 213 1.55 10.68 -7.30
CA ALA A 213 1.20 11.94 -7.98
C ALA A 213 1.13 11.77 -9.49
N ARG A 214 1.93 10.87 -10.07
CA ARG A 214 1.93 10.56 -11.49
C ARG A 214 0.75 9.68 -11.91
N PHE A 215 0.35 8.71 -11.07
CA PHE A 215 -0.59 7.66 -11.47
C PHE A 215 -1.96 7.69 -10.79
N LEU A 216 -2.16 8.51 -9.75
CA LEU A 216 -3.46 8.77 -9.16
C LEU A 216 -3.97 10.14 -9.62
N PRO A 217 -4.79 10.21 -10.69
CA PRO A 217 -5.34 11.48 -11.13
C PRO A 217 -6.21 12.07 -10.04
N ALA A 218 -6.06 13.38 -9.82
CA ALA A 218 -6.92 14.12 -8.91
C ALA A 218 -8.39 14.04 -9.40
N PRO A 219 -9.37 14.05 -8.49
CA PRO A 219 -10.77 14.12 -8.87
C PRO A 219 -11.00 15.32 -9.77
N SER A 220 -11.73 15.13 -10.87
CA SER A 220 -12.18 16.24 -11.69
C SER A 220 -13.10 17.12 -10.85
N ARG A 221 -12.64 18.32 -10.45
CA ARG A 221 -13.53 19.31 -9.83
C ARG A 221 -14.57 19.71 -10.87
N PRO A 222 -15.88 19.67 -10.56
CA PRO A 222 -16.85 20.34 -11.41
C PRO A 222 -16.47 21.81 -11.49
N ALA A 223 -16.56 22.39 -12.69
CA ALA A 223 -16.33 23.82 -12.87
C ALA A 223 -17.23 24.59 -11.90
N PRO A 224 -16.73 25.67 -11.26
CA PRO A 224 -17.59 26.50 -10.43
C PRO A 224 -18.78 26.95 -11.28
N ALA A 225 -20.00 26.74 -10.77
CA ALA A 225 -21.20 27.29 -11.40
C ALA A 225 -21.00 28.80 -11.53
N ALA A 226 -21.11 29.30 -12.77
CA ALA A 226 -21.01 30.72 -13.10
C ALA A 226 -22.18 31.52 -12.49
#